data_AF-A0A6J6YG86-F1
#
_entry.id   AF-A0A6J6YG86-F1
#
_cell.length_a   1.000
_cell.length_b   1.000
_cell.length_c   1.000
_cell.angle_alpha   90.00
_cell.angle_beta   90.00
_cell.angle_gamma   90.00
#
_symmetry.space_group_name_H-M   'P 1'
#
loop_
_entity.id
_entity.type
_entity.pdbx_description
1 polymer ?
#
loop_
_entity_poly.entity_id
_entity_poly.type
_entity_poly.pdbx_seq_one_letter_code
_entity_poly.pdbx_strand_id
1 'polypeptide(L)'
;MTEIPEHLRKRAEAARAKAAESTAEEAPAAGADAPAADPRIPAHLLERSRSAKANKESASAGTTTVSGGGVAVADKVGAVVAAGVASGGVPVGAGPGGHTQRLLTVVKSGSIQDVKAEPIDKVHTWPHLLAVEFVAALACTAFLFVFSVFVNAPLLGLANINQTPNPSKAPWYFLGLQELLTMFHPMVAGVTIPGMGLVLLVLAPYIDKNPSNKPEDRKFAISIMTVHLMFWAVLVIIGSFFRGPGFNFTLPWRDGLFFDF
;
A
#
# COMPACT_ATOMS: atom_id res chain seq x y z
N MET A 1 -29.49 -17.80 25.31
CA MET A 1 -30.72 -17.74 24.48
C MET A 1 -31.49 -16.52 24.92
N THR A 2 -31.40 -15.44 24.15
CA THR A 2 -32.02 -14.14 24.46
C THR A 2 -33.32 -14.03 23.66
N GLU A 3 -34.45 -14.20 24.33
CA GLU A 3 -35.77 -14.17 23.71
C GLU A 3 -36.09 -12.76 23.19
N ILE A 4 -36.29 -12.65 21.88
CA ILE A 4 -36.67 -11.41 21.19
C ILE A 4 -38.16 -11.16 21.46
N PRO A 5 -38.56 -9.98 21.98
CA PRO A 5 -39.94 -9.68 22.33
C PRO A 5 -40.93 -9.84 21.16
N GLU A 6 -42.02 -10.60 21.39
CA GLU A 6 -43.07 -11.01 20.42
C GLU A 6 -43.61 -9.89 19.50
N HIS A 7 -43.71 -8.66 20.00
CA HIS A 7 -44.25 -7.54 19.23
C HIS A 7 -43.37 -7.14 18.02
N LEU A 8 -42.06 -7.42 18.06
CA LEU A 8 -41.16 -7.16 16.94
C LEU A 8 -41.32 -8.18 15.82
N ARG A 9 -41.60 -9.45 16.15
CA ARG A 9 -41.87 -10.50 15.17
C ARG A 9 -43.16 -10.21 14.39
N LYS A 10 -44.22 -9.84 15.12
CA LYS A 10 -45.52 -9.51 14.52
C LYS A 10 -45.45 -8.32 13.56
N ARG A 11 -44.60 -7.33 13.84
CA ARG A 11 -44.35 -6.19 12.94
C ARG A 11 -43.55 -6.60 11.69
N ALA A 12 -42.55 -7.46 11.84
CA ALA A 12 -41.76 -7.96 10.71
C ALA A 12 -42.60 -8.80 9.74
N GLU A 13 -43.50 -9.62 10.27
CA GLU A 13 -44.42 -10.43 9.47
C GLU A 13 -45.45 -9.58 8.73
N ALA A 14 -46.03 -8.56 9.38
CA ALA A 14 -46.94 -7.61 8.72
C ALA A 14 -46.25 -6.81 7.59
N ALA A 15 -44.98 -6.43 7.77
CA ALA A 15 -44.21 -5.74 6.74
C ALA A 15 -43.93 -6.64 5.53
N ARG A 16 -43.66 -7.95 5.75
CA ARG A 16 -43.50 -8.92 4.66
C ARG A 16 -44.80 -9.20 3.90
N ALA A 17 -45.94 -9.27 4.59
CA ALA A 17 -47.23 -9.45 3.94
C ALA A 17 -47.58 -8.27 3.02
N LYS A 18 -47.34 -7.03 3.49
CA LYS A 18 -47.59 -5.82 2.68
C LYS A 18 -46.69 -5.73 1.43
N ALA A 19 -45.44 -6.20 1.52
CA ALA A 19 -44.54 -6.27 0.37
C ALA A 19 -44.98 -7.33 -0.66
N ALA A 20 -45.52 -8.47 -0.19
CA ALA A 20 -45.99 -9.53 -1.07
C ALA A 20 -47.26 -9.12 -1.85
N GLU A 21 -48.20 -8.40 -1.23
CA GLU A 21 -49.38 -7.86 -1.93
C GLU A 21 -48.99 -6.87 -3.04
N SER A 22 -48.02 -5.98 -2.78
CA SER A 22 -47.58 -5.00 -3.79
C SER A 22 -46.89 -5.61 -5.01
N THR A 23 -46.45 -6.87 -4.94
CA THR A 23 -45.75 -7.55 -6.05
C THR A 23 -46.70 -8.40 -6.90
N ALA A 24 -47.94 -8.63 -6.44
CA ALA A 24 -48.90 -9.52 -7.11
C ALA A 24 -49.90 -8.80 -8.02
N GLU A 25 -49.90 -7.45 -8.04
CA GLU A 25 -50.94 -6.66 -8.71
C GLU A 25 -50.54 -6.11 -10.10
N GLU A 26 -49.39 -6.51 -10.67
CA GLU A 26 -48.88 -5.95 -11.93
C GLU A 26 -48.49 -7.01 -12.99
N ALA A 27 -49.47 -7.45 -13.80
CA ALA A 27 -49.36 -7.93 -15.20
C ALA A 27 -50.73 -8.45 -15.74
N PRO A 28 -51.03 -8.47 -17.07
CA PRO A 28 -50.50 -7.70 -18.22
C PRO A 28 -51.57 -7.21 -19.27
N ALA A 29 -51.12 -6.49 -20.34
CA ALA A 29 -51.56 -6.52 -21.77
C ALA A 29 -52.06 -5.22 -22.50
N ALA A 30 -51.33 -4.86 -23.58
CA ALA A 30 -51.68 -4.32 -24.94
C ALA A 30 -52.49 -3.00 -25.21
N GLY A 31 -52.00 -2.15 -26.15
CA GLY A 31 -52.79 -1.15 -26.93
C GLY A 31 -52.11 0.22 -27.22
N ALA A 32 -52.39 0.87 -28.36
CA ALA A 32 -51.59 1.93 -29.02
C ALA A 32 -52.14 3.39 -28.95
N ASP A 33 -51.23 4.35 -29.21
CA ASP A 33 -51.30 5.70 -29.84
C ASP A 33 -51.90 6.99 -29.17
N ALA A 34 -51.13 8.09 -29.33
CA ALA A 34 -51.35 9.55 -29.14
C ALA A 34 -51.50 10.18 -27.72
N PRO A 35 -50.97 11.41 -27.49
CA PRO A 35 -50.36 11.79 -26.21
C PRO A 35 -51.29 12.59 -25.30
N ALA A 36 -51.58 12.05 -24.12
CA ALA A 36 -52.21 12.78 -23.04
C ALA A 36 -51.13 13.42 -22.15
N ALA A 37 -51.32 14.70 -21.84
CA ALA A 37 -50.43 15.54 -21.04
C ALA A 37 -50.04 14.88 -19.70
N ASP A 38 -48.73 14.74 -19.45
CA ASP A 38 -48.19 14.20 -18.19
C ASP A 38 -48.38 15.24 -17.07
N PRO A 39 -49.16 14.94 -16.00
CA PRO A 39 -49.42 15.87 -14.90
C PRO A 39 -48.19 16.16 -14.02
N ARG A 40 -47.00 15.67 -14.38
CA ARG A 40 -45.74 15.86 -13.64
C ARG A 40 -44.93 17.08 -14.03
N ILE A 41 -45.24 17.75 -15.14
CA ILE A 41 -44.50 18.96 -15.55
C ILE A 41 -45.28 20.20 -15.07
N PRO A 42 -44.78 20.93 -14.05
CA PRO A 42 -45.48 22.11 -13.56
C PRO A 42 -45.49 23.22 -14.62
N ALA A 43 -46.67 23.81 -14.86
CA ALA A 43 -46.99 24.73 -15.96
C ALA A 43 -45.98 25.88 -16.18
N HIS A 44 -45.39 26.39 -15.11
CA HIS A 44 -44.41 27.47 -15.17
C HIS A 44 -43.11 27.14 -15.95
N LEU A 45 -42.78 25.86 -16.12
CA LEU A 45 -41.62 25.44 -16.93
C LEU A 45 -41.93 25.44 -18.42
N LEU A 46 -43.19 25.20 -18.80
CA LEU A 46 -43.64 25.25 -20.19
C LEU A 46 -43.81 26.71 -20.66
N GLU A 47 -44.19 27.60 -19.76
CA GLU A 47 -44.31 29.04 -20.05
C GLU A 47 -42.93 29.70 -20.20
N ARG A 48 -41.96 29.29 -19.37
CA ARG A 48 -40.57 29.72 -19.49
C ARG A 48 -39.90 29.23 -20.78
N SER A 49 -40.23 28.02 -21.23
CA SER A 49 -39.66 27.49 -22.49
C SER A 49 -40.28 28.16 -23.72
N ARG A 50 -41.57 28.55 -23.67
CA ARG A 50 -42.21 29.34 -24.72
C ARG A 50 -41.65 30.77 -24.80
N SER A 51 -41.45 31.44 -23.67
CA SER A 51 -40.89 32.81 -23.66
C SER A 51 -39.42 32.85 -24.09
N ALA A 52 -38.63 31.82 -23.74
CA ALA A 52 -37.27 31.66 -24.23
C ALA A 52 -37.21 31.44 -25.76
N LYS A 53 -38.22 30.78 -26.33
CA LYS A 53 -38.31 30.55 -27.78
C LYS A 53 -38.71 31.83 -28.53
N ALA A 54 -39.64 32.62 -27.98
CA ALA A 54 -40.04 33.91 -28.55
C ALA A 54 -38.91 34.95 -28.55
N ASN A 55 -38.10 35.01 -27.48
CA ASN A 55 -36.94 35.92 -27.43
C ASN A 55 -35.82 35.55 -28.41
N LYS A 56 -35.78 34.29 -28.88
CA LYS A 56 -34.79 33.83 -29.85
C LYS A 56 -35.15 34.24 -31.29
N GLU A 57 -36.44 34.48 -31.56
CA GLU A 57 -36.93 34.93 -32.88
C GLU A 57 -36.81 36.46 -33.07
N SER A 58 -36.82 37.27 -32.00
CA SER A 58 -36.72 38.74 -32.13
C SER A 58 -35.30 39.28 -32.27
N ALA A 59 -34.26 38.50 -31.91
CA ALA A 59 -32.87 38.95 -31.90
C ALA A 59 -32.15 38.85 -33.27
N SER A 60 -32.86 38.42 -34.32
CA SER A 60 -32.28 38.20 -35.67
C SER A 60 -32.39 39.42 -36.62
N ALA A 61 -32.80 40.60 -36.16
CA ALA A 61 -32.96 41.77 -37.02
C ALA A 61 -32.24 43.01 -36.45
N GLY A 62 -31.17 43.47 -37.12
CA GLY A 62 -30.66 44.84 -36.97
C GLY A 62 -29.15 45.00 -36.93
N THR A 63 -28.55 45.26 -38.11
CA THR A 63 -27.16 45.72 -38.33
C THR A 63 -27.11 47.26 -38.37
N THR A 64 -25.89 47.82 -38.28
CA THR A 64 -25.32 48.96 -39.07
C THR A 64 -25.07 50.33 -38.38
N THR A 65 -23.76 50.66 -38.19
CA THR A 65 -23.00 51.90 -38.57
C THR A 65 -23.38 53.27 -37.97
N VAL A 66 -22.56 54.33 -37.81
CA VAL A 66 -21.14 54.79 -38.07
C VAL A 66 -21.09 56.19 -37.40
N SER A 67 -20.06 56.69 -36.70
CA SER A 67 -18.89 57.44 -37.19
C SER A 67 -18.32 58.32 -36.05
N GLY A 68 -17.02 58.62 -36.08
CA GLY A 68 -16.53 59.97 -35.74
C GLY A 68 -15.66 60.19 -34.48
N GLY A 69 -14.36 59.94 -34.60
CA GLY A 69 -13.25 60.90 -34.37
C GLY A 69 -13.01 61.59 -33.01
N GLY A 70 -11.75 61.53 -32.53
CA GLY A 70 -11.12 62.63 -31.77
C GLY A 70 -10.60 62.28 -30.38
N VAL A 71 -9.30 62.48 -30.17
CA VAL A 71 -8.47 62.04 -29.03
C VAL A 71 -8.30 63.18 -28.00
N ALA A 72 -8.45 62.92 -26.69
CA ALA A 72 -7.67 63.58 -25.62
C ALA A 72 -7.91 62.98 -24.20
N VAL A 73 -6.83 62.39 -23.68
CA VAL A 73 -6.27 62.28 -22.31
C VAL A 73 -7.07 62.75 -21.08
N ALA A 74 -6.98 61.91 -20.02
CA ALA A 74 -6.83 62.22 -18.58
C ALA A 74 -7.91 61.64 -17.63
N ASP A 75 -7.61 60.45 -17.10
CA ASP A 75 -7.55 60.08 -15.67
C ASP A 75 -8.43 60.86 -14.66
N LYS A 76 -9.56 60.27 -14.24
CA LYS A 76 -9.86 60.04 -12.81
C LYS A 76 -11.03 59.09 -12.59
N VAL A 77 -10.72 58.03 -11.84
CA VAL A 77 -11.52 57.18 -10.94
C VAL A 77 -12.99 57.59 -10.75
N GLY A 78 -13.88 56.78 -11.33
CA GLY A 78 -15.34 56.91 -11.21
C GLY A 78 -15.92 56.14 -10.03
N ALA A 79 -16.85 56.79 -9.34
CA ALA A 79 -17.82 56.18 -8.45
C ALA A 79 -19.10 55.82 -9.25
N VAL A 80 -19.40 54.51 -9.24
CA VAL A 80 -20.72 53.83 -9.24
C VAL A 80 -21.81 54.31 -10.23
N VAL A 81 -22.31 53.41 -11.08
CA VAL A 81 -23.71 52.92 -11.13
C VAL A 81 -23.99 52.19 -12.47
N ALA A 82 -24.54 50.97 -12.32
CA ALA A 82 -25.46 50.22 -13.18
C ALA A 82 -25.12 49.77 -14.63
N ALA A 83 -25.38 48.46 -14.78
CA ALA A 83 -26.07 47.77 -15.88
C ALA A 83 -25.32 47.43 -17.19
N GLY A 84 -25.46 46.16 -17.58
CA GLY A 84 -25.35 45.69 -18.96
C GLY A 84 -24.34 44.57 -19.17
N VAL A 85 -24.78 43.31 -19.05
CA VAL A 85 -24.08 42.20 -19.72
C VAL A 85 -24.46 42.24 -21.20
N ALA A 86 -23.48 42.46 -22.07
CA ALA A 86 -23.56 42.10 -23.49
C ALA A 86 -22.29 41.34 -23.88
N SER A 87 -22.53 40.25 -24.60
CA SER A 87 -21.65 39.14 -24.95
C SER A 87 -20.36 39.49 -25.72
N GLY A 88 -19.36 38.63 -25.58
CA GLY A 88 -18.56 38.21 -26.75
C GLY A 88 -17.07 38.03 -26.50
N GLY A 89 -16.64 36.78 -26.40
CA GLY A 89 -15.23 36.39 -26.55
C GLY A 89 -14.66 35.71 -25.31
N VAL A 90 -14.58 34.37 -25.33
CA VAL A 90 -13.69 33.63 -24.45
C VAL A 90 -12.25 34.06 -24.81
N PRO A 91 -11.43 34.56 -23.87
CA PRO A 91 -10.05 34.88 -24.16
C PRO A 91 -9.31 33.57 -24.49
N VAL A 92 -8.61 33.55 -25.62
CA VAL A 92 -7.82 32.41 -26.09
C VAL A 92 -6.80 32.06 -25.00
N GLY A 93 -6.98 30.90 -24.36
CA GLY A 93 -6.14 30.40 -23.27
C GLY A 93 -6.86 30.05 -21.96
N ALA A 94 -8.19 30.19 -21.87
CA ALA A 94 -8.96 29.75 -20.70
C ALA A 94 -9.16 28.22 -20.68
N GLY A 95 -8.71 27.55 -19.62
CA GLY A 95 -9.07 26.15 -19.35
C GLY A 95 -10.56 25.99 -19.01
N PRO A 96 -11.10 24.76 -19.02
CA PRO A 96 -12.52 24.51 -18.79
C PRO A 96 -12.95 25.09 -17.44
N GLY A 97 -13.76 26.15 -17.45
CA GLY A 97 -14.24 26.85 -16.25
C GLY A 97 -13.78 28.32 -16.09
N GLY A 98 -12.95 28.87 -16.98
CA GLY A 98 -12.68 30.32 -17.01
C GLY A 98 -11.72 30.84 -15.93
N HIS A 99 -10.96 29.96 -15.26
CA HIS A 99 -9.89 30.38 -14.35
C HIS A 99 -8.58 30.64 -15.11
N THR A 100 -7.90 31.75 -14.79
CA THR A 100 -6.66 32.22 -15.44
C THR A 100 -5.38 31.56 -14.92
N GLN A 101 -5.50 30.58 -14.03
CA GLN A 101 -4.36 29.81 -13.52
C GLN A 101 -4.19 28.55 -14.39
N ARG A 102 -2.98 28.39 -14.96
CA ARG A 102 -2.62 27.21 -15.75
C ARG A 102 -2.38 26.04 -14.78
N LEU A 103 -3.46 25.38 -14.39
CA LEU A 103 -3.49 24.20 -13.50
C LEU A 103 -2.86 22.99 -14.23
N LEU A 104 -1.54 23.01 -14.40
CA LEU A 104 -0.82 21.92 -15.08
C LEU A 104 -0.74 20.64 -14.25
N THR A 105 -1.07 20.68 -12.95
CA THR A 105 -1.17 19.47 -12.12
C THR A 105 -2.17 19.65 -10.97
N VAL A 106 -3.47 19.74 -11.27
CA VAL A 106 -4.46 19.31 -10.26
C VAL A 106 -4.40 17.79 -10.22
N VAL A 107 -3.55 17.26 -9.35
CA VAL A 107 -3.64 15.86 -8.95
C VAL A 107 -4.90 15.75 -8.10
N LYS A 108 -5.82 14.90 -8.54
CA LYS A 108 -7.02 14.54 -7.80
C LYS A 108 -6.60 14.16 -6.38
N SER A 109 -7.08 14.94 -5.39
CA SER A 109 -6.65 14.87 -3.98
C SER A 109 -6.79 13.48 -3.32
N GLY A 110 -7.46 12.52 -3.97
CA GLY A 110 -7.68 11.17 -3.45
C GLY A 110 -6.46 10.24 -3.45
N SER A 111 -5.31 10.66 -3.96
CA SER A 111 -4.08 9.84 -4.06
C SER A 111 -2.86 10.40 -3.32
N ILE A 112 -2.94 11.60 -2.75
CA ILE A 112 -1.78 12.26 -2.08
C ILE A 112 -1.80 12.05 -0.56
N GLN A 113 -2.94 11.65 0.00
CA GLN A 113 -3.03 11.26 1.40
C GLN A 113 -3.28 9.77 1.45
N ASP A 114 -2.27 9.01 1.83
CA ASP A 114 -2.47 7.68 2.39
C ASP A 114 -3.31 7.89 3.65
N VAL A 115 -4.65 7.83 3.50
CA VAL A 115 -5.60 7.93 4.61
C VAL A 115 -5.50 6.60 5.35
N LYS A 116 -4.38 6.41 6.07
CA LYS A 116 -4.31 5.39 7.10
C LYS A 116 -5.47 5.68 8.04
N ALA A 117 -6.32 4.67 8.21
CA ALA A 117 -7.59 4.78 8.93
C ALA A 117 -7.43 5.24 10.39
N GLU A 118 -6.20 5.27 10.90
CA GLU A 118 -5.85 5.82 12.20
C GLU A 118 -4.84 6.98 12.04
N PRO A 119 -5.12 8.16 12.61
CA PRO A 119 -4.13 9.21 12.76
C PRO A 119 -2.98 8.69 13.63
N ILE A 120 -1.92 8.20 12.99
CA ILE A 120 -0.70 7.80 13.68
C ILE A 120 -0.04 9.07 14.19
N ASP A 121 0.24 9.13 15.49
CA ASP A 121 1.01 10.22 16.08
C ASP A 121 2.44 10.19 15.51
N LYS A 122 2.73 11.13 14.60
CA LYS A 122 4.02 11.21 13.91
C LYS A 122 4.91 12.18 14.67
N VAL A 123 5.91 11.64 15.35
CA VAL A 123 6.98 12.42 15.97
C VAL A 123 8.10 12.70 14.96
N HIS A 124 8.82 13.80 15.15
CA HIS A 124 10.01 14.09 14.35
C HIS A 124 11.12 13.07 14.66
N THR A 125 11.75 12.55 13.61
CA THR A 125 12.86 11.58 13.67
C THR A 125 13.99 12.07 14.58
N TRP A 126 14.28 13.36 14.50
CA TRP A 126 15.16 14.05 15.43
C TRP A 126 14.33 14.82 16.46
N PRO A 127 14.60 14.71 17.77
CA PRO A 127 15.64 13.89 18.41
C PRO A 127 15.20 12.44 18.75
N HIS A 128 13.91 12.12 18.67
CA HIS A 128 13.32 10.93 19.32
C HIS A 128 13.89 9.60 18.84
N LEU A 129 13.93 9.37 17.52
CA LEU A 129 14.40 8.10 16.96
C LEU A 129 15.92 8.05 16.95
N LEU A 130 16.58 9.14 16.56
CA LEU A 130 18.05 9.22 16.48
C LEU A 130 18.69 9.01 17.86
N ALA A 131 18.12 9.56 18.94
CA ALA A 131 18.66 9.37 20.28
C ALA A 131 18.61 7.89 20.71
N VAL A 132 17.50 7.19 20.47
CA VAL A 132 17.35 5.77 20.83
C VAL A 132 18.28 4.89 20.01
N GLU A 133 18.40 5.13 18.71
CA GLU A 133 19.32 4.39 17.84
C GLU A 133 20.78 4.64 18.22
N PHE A 134 21.14 5.87 18.57
CA PHE A 134 22.49 6.18 19.04
C PHE A 134 22.83 5.46 20.35
N VAL A 135 21.88 5.42 21.31
CA VAL A 135 22.04 4.66 22.55
C VAL A 135 22.16 3.16 22.26
N ALA A 136 21.35 2.61 21.36
CA ALA A 136 21.45 1.22 20.95
C ALA A 136 22.81 0.90 20.28
N ALA A 137 23.32 1.79 19.43
CA ALA A 137 24.63 1.65 18.80
C ALA A 137 25.78 1.70 19.82
N LEU A 138 25.71 2.61 20.80
CA LEU A 138 26.67 2.64 21.91
C LEU A 138 26.58 1.37 22.76
N ALA A 139 25.38 0.87 23.04
CA ALA A 139 25.19 -0.37 23.78
C ALA A 139 25.77 -1.58 23.04
N CYS A 140 25.52 -1.71 21.73
CA CYS A 140 26.14 -2.75 20.89
C CYS A 140 27.66 -2.64 20.87
N THR A 141 28.20 -1.43 20.75
CA THR A 141 29.65 -1.18 20.76
C THR A 141 30.27 -1.55 22.10
N ALA A 142 29.66 -1.13 23.21
CA ALA A 142 30.10 -1.46 24.56
C ALA A 142 30.04 -2.97 24.81
N PHE A 143 28.97 -3.65 24.37
CA PHE A 143 28.84 -5.10 24.45
C PHE A 143 29.98 -5.81 23.71
N LEU A 144 30.22 -5.45 22.44
CA LEU A 144 31.30 -6.06 21.66
C LEU A 144 32.69 -5.75 22.24
N PHE A 145 32.90 -4.54 22.74
CA PHE A 145 34.16 -4.14 23.36
C PHE A 145 34.43 -4.96 24.63
N VAL A 146 33.45 -5.06 25.54
CA VAL A 146 33.58 -5.84 26.78
C VAL A 146 33.75 -7.33 26.45
N PHE A 147 32.99 -7.86 25.49
CA PHE A 147 33.12 -9.25 25.05
C PHE A 147 34.52 -9.56 24.50
N SER A 148 35.10 -8.65 23.71
CA SER A 148 36.45 -8.79 23.13
C SER A 148 37.55 -8.84 24.20
N VAL A 149 37.37 -8.19 25.36
CA VAL A 149 38.33 -8.28 26.47
C VAL A 149 38.41 -9.70 27.05
N PHE A 150 37.30 -10.44 27.05
CA PHE A 150 37.24 -11.79 27.63
C PHE A 150 37.43 -12.91 26.61
N VAL A 151 37.07 -12.68 25.34
CA VAL A 151 37.10 -13.68 24.27
C VAL A 151 38.11 -13.25 23.20
N ASN A 152 39.29 -13.86 23.24
CA ASN A 152 40.30 -13.68 22.19
C ASN A 152 39.88 -14.44 20.94
N ALA A 153 39.89 -13.76 19.79
CA ALA A 153 39.83 -14.36 18.47
C ALA A 153 41.26 -14.41 17.92
N PRO A 154 42.03 -15.48 18.19
CA PRO A 154 43.39 -15.58 17.70
C PRO A 154 43.38 -15.66 16.17
N LEU A 155 44.42 -15.10 15.56
CA LEU A 155 44.62 -15.16 14.12
C LEU A 155 45.40 -16.43 13.81
N LEU A 156 44.95 -17.20 12.83
CA LEU A 156 45.74 -18.30 12.28
C LEU A 156 47.02 -17.74 11.62
N GLY A 157 48.02 -18.61 11.48
CA GLY A 157 49.26 -18.28 10.77
C GLY A 157 49.02 -17.89 9.31
N LEU A 158 50.07 -17.36 8.66
CA LEU A 158 50.01 -16.99 7.24
C LEU A 158 49.63 -18.22 6.39
N ALA A 159 48.80 -17.97 5.36
CA ALA A 159 48.28 -19.02 4.50
C ALA A 159 49.42 -19.83 3.83
N ASN A 160 49.33 -21.16 3.95
CA ASN A 160 50.26 -22.10 3.31
C ASN A 160 49.51 -22.95 2.29
N ILE A 161 49.84 -22.82 1.01
CA ILE A 161 49.19 -23.56 -0.08
C ILE A 161 49.44 -25.07 0.02
N ASN A 162 50.53 -25.49 0.67
CA ASN A 162 50.89 -26.91 0.81
C ASN A 162 50.28 -27.58 2.05
N GLN A 163 49.51 -26.85 2.88
CA GLN A 163 48.87 -27.41 4.07
C GLN A 163 47.40 -27.02 4.14
N THR A 164 46.52 -28.02 4.18
CA THR A 164 45.10 -27.80 4.49
C THR A 164 44.90 -27.88 6.00
N PRO A 165 44.36 -26.84 6.65
CA PRO A 165 44.04 -26.87 8.07
C PRO A 165 43.11 -28.04 8.40
N ASN A 166 43.34 -28.71 9.53
CA ASN A 166 42.52 -29.81 10.00
C ASN A 166 42.29 -29.67 11.50
N PRO A 167 41.06 -29.40 11.96
CA PRO A 167 39.79 -29.45 11.23
C PRO A 167 39.47 -28.17 10.45
N SER A 168 39.14 -28.31 9.17
CA SER A 168 38.68 -27.19 8.34
C SER A 168 37.20 -26.89 8.61
N LYS A 169 36.90 -26.24 9.73
CA LYS A 169 35.55 -25.74 10.05
C LYS A 169 35.35 -24.36 9.43
N ALA A 170 34.24 -24.20 8.71
CA ALA A 170 33.81 -22.91 8.20
C ALA A 170 33.36 -22.00 9.37
N PRO A 171 33.34 -20.67 9.16
CA PRO A 171 32.73 -19.75 10.11
C PRO A 171 31.30 -20.17 10.48
N TRP A 172 30.88 -19.89 11.71
CA TRP A 172 29.61 -20.39 12.28
C TRP A 172 28.36 -20.11 11.43
N TYR A 173 28.35 -18.99 10.68
CA TYR A 173 27.24 -18.62 9.78
C TYR A 173 27.20 -19.44 8.48
N PHE A 174 28.30 -20.11 8.10
CA PHE A 174 28.37 -21.05 6.98
C PHE A 174 28.45 -22.51 7.40
N LEU A 175 28.69 -22.77 8.68
CA LEU A 175 28.92 -24.11 9.19
C LEU A 175 27.70 -25.04 8.98
N GLY A 176 26.46 -24.51 9.08
CA GLY A 176 25.26 -25.28 8.73
C GLY A 176 25.22 -25.72 7.26
N LEU A 177 25.74 -24.89 6.35
CA LEU A 177 25.84 -25.21 4.92
C LEU A 177 26.96 -26.24 4.70
N GLN A 178 28.08 -26.11 5.41
CA GLN A 178 29.15 -27.09 5.37
C GLN A 178 28.68 -28.48 5.85
N GLU A 179 27.87 -28.53 6.89
CA GLU A 179 27.28 -29.78 7.37
C GLU A 179 26.41 -30.43 6.27
N LEU A 180 25.61 -29.62 5.55
CA LEU A 180 24.82 -30.08 4.41
C LEU A 180 25.68 -30.63 3.26
N LEU A 181 26.88 -30.08 3.03
CA LEU A 181 27.84 -30.55 2.01
C LEU A 181 28.41 -31.94 2.33
N THR A 182 28.31 -32.42 3.58
CA THR A 182 28.73 -33.79 3.90
C THR A 182 27.69 -34.84 3.50
N MET A 183 26.42 -34.42 3.35
CA MET A 183 25.30 -35.31 3.08
C MET A 183 24.92 -35.35 1.60
N PHE A 184 25.10 -34.23 0.88
CA PHE A 184 24.70 -34.11 -0.52
C PHE A 184 25.86 -33.71 -1.43
N HIS A 185 25.67 -33.92 -2.73
CA HIS A 185 26.61 -33.47 -3.75
C HIS A 185 26.82 -31.94 -3.66
N PRO A 186 28.06 -31.42 -3.84
CA PRO A 186 28.38 -30.00 -3.62
C PRO A 186 27.48 -29.01 -4.38
N MET A 187 27.12 -29.33 -5.63
CA MET A 187 26.20 -28.50 -6.42
C MET A 187 24.81 -28.39 -5.79
N VAL A 188 24.30 -29.47 -5.21
CA VAL A 188 22.95 -29.50 -4.62
C VAL A 188 22.93 -28.78 -3.28
N ALA A 189 23.86 -29.13 -2.38
CA ALA A 189 23.94 -28.53 -1.05
C ALA A 189 24.38 -27.07 -1.06
N GLY A 190 25.37 -26.71 -1.89
CA GLY A 190 25.95 -25.37 -1.90
C GLY A 190 25.21 -24.37 -2.77
N VAL A 191 24.60 -24.82 -3.88
CA VAL A 191 24.00 -23.92 -4.88
C VAL A 191 22.49 -24.10 -4.97
N THR A 192 22.02 -25.32 -5.22
CA THR A 192 20.59 -25.55 -5.50
C THR A 192 19.70 -25.31 -4.28
N ILE A 193 20.03 -25.85 -3.11
CA ILE A 193 19.20 -25.71 -1.89
C ILE A 193 19.16 -24.25 -1.41
N PRO A 194 20.31 -23.55 -1.21
CA PRO A 194 20.29 -22.13 -0.84
C PRO A 194 19.64 -21.26 -1.91
N GLY A 195 19.90 -21.54 -3.20
CA GLY A 195 19.30 -20.84 -4.33
C GLY A 195 17.78 -20.97 -4.36
N MET A 196 17.25 -22.17 -4.14
CA MET A 196 15.81 -22.40 -4.01
C MET A 196 15.22 -21.63 -2.82
N GLY A 197 15.92 -21.62 -1.68
CA GLY A 197 15.52 -20.81 -0.52
C GLY A 197 15.40 -19.33 -0.84
N LEU A 198 16.36 -18.78 -1.59
CA LEU A 198 16.34 -17.38 -2.02
C LEU A 198 15.19 -17.12 -3.00
N VAL A 199 14.96 -18.00 -3.97
CA VAL A 199 13.83 -17.89 -4.90
C VAL A 199 12.49 -17.92 -4.14
N LEU A 200 12.34 -18.82 -3.16
CA LEU A 200 11.15 -18.87 -2.31
C LEU A 200 10.97 -17.59 -1.49
N LEU A 201 12.05 -16.99 -0.98
CA LEU A 201 11.99 -15.69 -0.28
C LEU A 201 11.58 -14.54 -1.21
N VAL A 202 12.08 -14.52 -2.46
CA VAL A 202 11.66 -13.54 -3.48
C VAL A 202 10.19 -13.72 -3.85
N LEU A 203 9.72 -14.97 -3.91
CA LEU A 203 8.33 -15.30 -4.20
C LEU A 203 7.40 -15.18 -2.99
N ALA A 204 7.93 -15.07 -1.77
CA ALA A 204 7.17 -14.98 -0.53
C ALA A 204 6.04 -13.93 -0.55
N PRO A 205 6.25 -12.67 -1.00
CA PRO A 205 5.17 -11.67 -1.05
C PRO A 205 4.06 -12.01 -2.06
N TYR A 206 4.31 -12.90 -3.02
CA TYR A 206 3.32 -13.31 -4.02
C TYR A 206 2.57 -14.59 -3.61
N ILE A 207 3.24 -15.46 -2.83
CA ILE A 207 2.67 -16.71 -2.31
C ILE A 207 1.79 -16.42 -1.09
N ASP A 208 2.23 -15.52 -0.20
CA ASP A 208 1.45 -15.16 0.99
C ASP A 208 0.37 -14.13 0.66
N LYS A 209 -0.87 -14.62 0.56
CA LYS A 209 -2.06 -13.81 0.29
C LYS A 209 -2.78 -13.34 1.57
N ASN A 210 -2.15 -13.48 2.74
CA ASN A 210 -2.82 -13.12 3.99
C ASN A 210 -3.03 -11.60 4.07
N PRO A 211 -4.27 -11.10 4.25
CA PRO A 211 -4.55 -9.67 4.29
C PRO A 211 -4.10 -9.00 5.60
N SER A 212 -3.82 -9.76 6.65
CA SER A 212 -3.34 -9.26 7.94
C SER A 212 -1.83 -9.47 8.10
N ASN A 213 -1.12 -8.45 8.59
CA ASN A 213 0.29 -8.55 8.95
C ASN A 213 0.51 -8.96 10.41
N LYS A 214 -0.57 -9.18 11.18
CA LYS A 214 -0.44 -9.54 12.60
C LYS A 214 0.16 -10.94 12.74
N PRO A 215 1.12 -11.15 13.66
CA PRO A 215 1.72 -12.47 13.89
C PRO A 215 0.69 -13.55 14.26
N GLU A 216 -0.36 -13.16 14.99
CA GLU A 216 -1.44 -14.03 15.44
C GLU A 216 -2.23 -14.66 14.29
N ASP A 217 -2.32 -13.98 13.15
CA ASP A 217 -3.06 -14.43 11.97
C ASP A 217 -2.19 -15.26 11.02
N ARG A 218 -0.86 -15.31 11.25
CA ARG A 218 0.14 -15.95 10.36
C ARG A 218 0.80 -17.18 10.99
N LYS A 219 0.08 -17.88 11.89
CA LYS A 219 0.61 -19.04 12.65
C LYS A 219 1.22 -20.12 11.76
N PHE A 220 0.66 -20.36 10.57
CA PHE A 220 1.19 -21.34 9.62
C PHE A 220 2.51 -20.90 8.97
N ALA A 221 2.61 -19.63 8.54
CA ALA A 221 3.86 -19.11 7.97
C ALA A 221 4.96 -19.04 9.04
N ILE A 222 4.59 -18.64 10.26
CA ILE A 222 5.50 -18.61 11.41
C ILE A 222 5.96 -20.02 11.75
N SER A 223 5.08 -21.03 11.79
CA SER A 223 5.49 -22.40 12.11
C SER A 223 6.45 -22.98 11.07
N ILE A 224 6.21 -22.74 9.76
CA ILE A 224 7.15 -23.12 8.69
C ILE A 224 8.49 -22.42 8.89
N MET A 225 8.49 -21.12 9.17
CA MET A 225 9.72 -20.36 9.40
C MET A 225 10.46 -20.86 10.65
N THR A 226 9.76 -21.22 11.71
CA THR A 226 10.35 -21.81 12.90
C THR A 226 10.99 -23.17 12.59
N VAL A 227 10.31 -24.05 11.86
CA VAL A 227 10.90 -25.33 11.43
C VAL A 227 12.14 -25.11 10.56
N HIS A 228 12.09 -24.14 9.65
CA HIS A 228 13.25 -23.76 8.83
C HIS A 228 14.43 -23.29 9.70
N LEU A 229 14.20 -22.40 10.67
CA LEU A 229 15.25 -21.94 11.59
C LEU A 229 15.78 -23.07 12.47
N MET A 230 14.92 -23.96 12.95
CA MET A 230 15.35 -25.11 13.76
C MET A 230 16.18 -26.11 12.94
N PHE A 231 15.81 -26.35 11.68
CA PHE A 231 16.60 -27.18 10.76
C PHE A 231 18.03 -26.64 10.62
N TRP A 232 18.20 -25.35 10.32
CA TRP A 232 19.52 -24.73 10.21
C TRP A 232 20.27 -24.68 11.54
N ALA A 233 19.59 -24.39 12.65
CA ALA A 233 20.21 -24.38 13.97
C ALA A 233 20.77 -25.76 14.35
N VAL A 234 20.02 -26.85 14.08
CA VAL A 234 20.48 -28.22 14.33
C VAL A 234 21.72 -28.55 13.49
N LEU A 235 21.74 -28.20 12.20
CA LEU A 235 22.94 -28.39 11.37
C LEU A 235 24.15 -27.63 11.92
N VAL A 236 23.94 -26.39 12.37
CA VAL A 236 25.01 -25.59 12.96
C VAL A 236 25.53 -26.21 14.26
N ILE A 237 24.65 -26.73 15.11
CA ILE A 237 25.04 -27.42 16.35
C ILE A 237 25.83 -28.70 16.02
N ILE A 238 25.39 -29.49 15.05
CA ILE A 238 26.09 -30.71 14.63
C ILE A 238 27.50 -30.37 14.13
N GLY A 239 27.63 -29.42 13.21
CA GLY A 239 28.95 -29.07 12.68
C GLY A 239 29.87 -28.41 13.73
N SER A 240 29.30 -27.75 14.74
CA SER A 240 30.08 -27.06 15.78
C SER A 240 30.69 -28.07 16.75
N PHE A 241 29.86 -28.97 17.27
CA PHE A 241 30.24 -29.85 18.38
C PHE A 241 30.60 -31.27 17.95
N PHE A 242 29.92 -31.82 16.95
CA PHE A 242 30.03 -33.25 16.58
C PHE A 242 30.99 -33.51 15.42
N ARG A 243 31.62 -32.47 14.85
CA ARG A 243 32.63 -32.60 13.80
C ARG A 243 34.05 -32.44 14.34
N GLY A 244 34.87 -33.46 14.10
CA GLY A 244 36.26 -33.54 14.53
C GLY A 244 37.26 -33.61 13.36
N PRO A 245 38.44 -34.23 13.55
CA PRO A 245 39.48 -34.29 12.53
C PRO A 245 38.98 -34.88 11.20
N GLY A 246 39.34 -34.24 10.09
CA GLY A 246 38.87 -34.55 8.75
C GLY A 246 37.40 -34.19 8.53
N PHE A 247 36.79 -33.40 9.41
CA PHE A 247 35.35 -33.15 9.45
C PHE A 247 34.54 -34.46 9.62
N ASN A 248 35.12 -35.48 10.26
CA ASN A 248 34.42 -36.71 10.58
C ASN A 248 33.50 -36.55 11.79
N PHE A 249 32.49 -37.39 11.89
CA PHE A 249 31.60 -37.42 13.04
C PHE A 249 32.34 -37.98 14.26
N THR A 250 32.31 -37.24 15.36
CA THR A 250 32.98 -37.57 16.63
C THR A 250 32.03 -37.31 17.80
N LEU A 251 32.22 -38.05 18.90
CA LEU A 251 31.39 -37.88 20.09
C LEU A 251 32.12 -36.97 21.09
N PRO A 252 31.58 -35.79 21.44
CA PRO A 252 32.29 -34.80 22.27
C PRO A 252 32.77 -35.33 23.62
N TRP A 253 31.99 -36.21 24.24
CA TRP A 253 32.29 -36.79 25.55
C TRP A 253 33.29 -37.93 25.52
N ARG A 254 33.67 -38.44 24.34
CA ARG A 254 34.69 -39.48 24.16
C ARG A 254 35.95 -38.92 23.52
N ASP A 255 35.78 -38.14 22.45
CA ASP A 255 36.86 -37.71 21.56
C ASP A 255 37.27 -36.24 21.82
N GLY A 256 36.54 -35.52 22.67
CA GLY A 256 36.77 -34.11 22.99
C GLY A 256 36.11 -33.13 22.03
N LEU A 257 36.36 -31.83 22.24
CA LEU A 257 35.85 -30.74 21.41
C LEU A 257 36.96 -30.22 20.50
N PHE A 258 36.64 -30.02 19.22
CA PHE A 258 37.60 -29.63 18.19
C PHE A 258 37.33 -28.20 17.71
N PHE A 259 37.58 -27.22 18.57
CA PHE A 259 37.56 -25.81 18.19
C PHE A 259 38.99 -25.36 17.93
N ASP A 260 39.33 -25.20 16.65
CA ASP A 260 40.46 -24.35 16.28
C ASP A 260 39.93 -22.92 16.37
N PHE A 261 40.27 -22.22 17.44
CA PHE A 261 40.20 -20.77 17.46
C PHE A 261 41.58 -20.28 17.08
#